data_AF-A0A914EGD7-F1
#
_entry.id   AF-A0A914EGD7-F1
#
_cell.length_a   1.000
_cell.length_b   1.000
_cell.length_c   1.000
_cell.angle_alpha   90.00
_cell.angle_beta   90.00
_cell.angle_gamma   90.00
#
_symmetry.space_group_name_H-M   'P 1'
#
loop_
_entity.id
_entity.type
_entity.pdbx_description
1 polymer ?
#
loop_
_entity_poly.entity_id
_entity_poly.type
_entity_poly.pdbx_seq_one_letter_code
_entity_poly.pdbx_strand_id
1 'polypeptide(L)'
;MAQKSLGSKRAHRSPKTETRGNCNQAASQTSPFAHLEHPPYSPDLSPSDFYLFRSLEHWLRGKKFKTIEEMRQSLTEFFDSKDREWYRRGIHQLEEQWKKVIESGGEYFDY
;
A
#
# COMPACT_ATOMS: atom_id res chain seq x y z
N MET A 1 59.37 39.84 -17.76
CA MET A 1 58.77 40.99 -17.06
C MET A 1 57.72 41.59 -17.99
N ALA A 2 56.45 41.23 -17.77
CA ALA A 2 55.40 42.14 -17.29
C ALA A 2 54.92 43.15 -18.35
N GLN A 3 53.65 43.09 -18.73
CA GLN A 3 52.62 44.06 -18.31
C GLN A 3 51.26 43.73 -18.94
N LYS A 4 50.21 44.08 -18.18
CA LYS A 4 48.79 43.88 -18.40
C LYS A 4 48.26 44.83 -19.50
N SER A 5 47.15 44.47 -20.13
CA SER A 5 46.18 45.48 -20.58
C SER A 5 44.75 44.93 -20.49
N LEU A 6 43.90 45.75 -19.86
CA LEU A 6 42.46 45.60 -19.73
C LEU A 6 41.75 45.99 -21.03
N GLY A 7 40.63 45.34 -21.32
CA GLY A 7 39.76 45.72 -22.45
C GLY A 7 38.35 45.17 -22.31
N SER A 8 37.52 45.90 -21.56
CA SER A 8 36.07 45.71 -21.41
C SER A 8 35.31 45.88 -22.74
N LYS A 9 34.25 45.09 -22.97
CA LYS A 9 32.87 45.61 -23.15
C LYS A 9 31.81 44.54 -23.55
N ARG A 10 30.79 44.48 -22.68
CA ARG A 10 29.33 44.48 -22.94
C ARG A 10 28.61 43.25 -23.52
N ALA A 11 27.91 42.59 -22.60
CA ALA A 11 26.54 42.04 -22.66
C ALA A 11 25.97 41.55 -24.00
N HIS A 12 25.83 40.22 -24.09
CA HIS A 12 24.73 39.58 -24.81
C HIS A 12 23.91 38.74 -23.83
N ARG A 13 22.59 38.89 -23.94
CA ARG A 13 21.56 38.33 -23.07
C ARG A 13 20.97 37.07 -23.72
N SER A 14 20.81 36.02 -22.88
CA SER A 14 19.91 34.84 -22.98
C SER A 14 20.34 33.64 -23.84
N PRO A 15 19.84 32.41 -23.59
CA PRO A 15 18.78 32.01 -22.64
C PRO A 15 19.20 30.96 -21.58
N LYS A 16 18.50 30.98 -20.44
CA LYS A 16 18.50 29.88 -19.47
C LYS A 16 17.92 28.65 -20.17
N THR A 17 18.64 27.54 -20.13
CA THR A 17 18.12 26.24 -20.56
C THR A 17 16.93 25.86 -19.68
N GLU A 18 15.81 25.69 -20.35
CA GLU A 18 14.55 25.18 -19.87
C GLU A 18 14.72 23.70 -19.51
N THR A 19 14.83 23.38 -18.22
CA THR A 19 14.40 22.07 -17.75
C THR A 19 12.92 22.17 -17.47
N ARG A 20 12.15 21.56 -18.38
CA ARG A 20 10.71 21.35 -18.27
C ARG A 20 10.44 20.49 -17.03
N GLY A 21 10.26 21.15 -15.89
CA GLY A 21 9.78 20.55 -14.65
C GLY A 21 8.43 19.91 -14.91
N ASN A 22 8.43 18.59 -14.81
CA ASN A 22 7.37 17.70 -15.24
C ASN A 22 6.10 17.87 -14.39
N CYS A 23 4.99 18.04 -15.12
CA CYS A 23 3.60 17.64 -14.89
C CYS A 23 3.25 16.95 -13.55
N ASN A 24 2.12 17.41 -12.99
CA ASN A 24 1.23 16.74 -12.03
C ASN A 24 1.56 16.86 -10.54
N GLN A 25 1.46 18.07 -10.00
CA GLN A 25 0.79 18.18 -8.70
C GLN A 25 -0.71 18.17 -8.96
N ALA A 26 -1.24 16.97 -9.23
CA ALA A 26 -2.67 16.74 -9.13
C ALA A 26 -3.02 16.76 -7.64
N ALA A 27 -3.93 17.66 -7.26
CA ALA A 27 -4.41 17.84 -5.91
C ALA A 27 -4.68 16.49 -5.22
N SER A 28 -3.95 16.19 -4.15
CA SER A 28 -4.33 15.07 -3.29
C SER A 28 -5.67 15.44 -2.66
N GLN A 29 -6.73 14.71 -2.99
CA GLN A 29 -7.94 14.75 -2.20
C GLN A 29 -7.53 14.33 -0.79
N THR A 30 -7.45 15.27 0.15
CA THR A 30 -7.03 14.99 1.52
C THR A 30 -8.16 14.22 2.19
N SER A 31 -8.05 12.89 2.18
CA SER A 31 -8.89 12.01 3.00
C SER A 31 -8.77 12.42 4.47
N PRO A 32 -9.87 12.47 5.24
CA PRO A 32 -9.80 12.71 6.69
C PRO A 32 -9.19 11.53 7.47
N PHE A 33 -8.88 10.42 6.79
CA PHE A 33 -8.31 9.23 7.40
C PHE A 33 -6.78 9.24 7.35
N ALA A 34 -6.16 8.83 8.45
CA ALA A 34 -4.72 8.59 8.49
C ALA A 34 -4.36 7.39 7.60
N HIS A 35 -3.30 7.54 6.80
CA HIS A 35 -2.73 6.44 6.04
C HIS A 35 -1.74 5.69 6.93
N LEU A 36 -1.86 4.36 6.99
CA LEU A 36 -0.89 3.52 7.67
C LEU A 36 0.13 3.03 6.65
N GLU A 37 1.41 3.26 6.92
CA GLU A 37 2.50 2.77 6.07
C GLU A 37 2.44 1.23 5.98
N HIS A 38 2.46 0.72 4.75
CA HIS A 38 2.40 -0.71 4.47
C HIS A 38 3.61 -1.12 3.61
N PRO A 39 4.50 -2.00 4.09
CA PRO A 39 5.64 -2.44 3.31
C PRO A 39 5.21 -3.22 2.04
N PRO A 40 5.99 -3.16 0.96
CA PRO A 40 5.68 -3.90 -0.26
C PRO A 40 5.70 -5.41 0.01
N TYR A 41 4.84 -6.16 -0.69
CA TYR A 41 4.76 -7.62 -0.64
C TYR A 41 4.53 -8.22 0.76
N SER A 42 3.88 -7.52 1.68
CA SER A 42 3.68 -8.00 3.05
C SER A 42 2.23 -8.44 3.34
N PRO A 43 1.72 -9.53 2.73
CA PRO A 43 0.39 -10.04 3.02
C PRO A 43 0.26 -10.45 4.50
N ASP A 44 1.37 -10.81 5.14
CA ASP A 44 1.40 -11.19 6.56
C ASP A 44 1.04 -10.04 7.51
N LEU A 45 1.10 -8.81 7.01
CA LEU A 45 0.73 -7.59 7.74
C LEU A 45 -0.64 -7.05 7.36
N SER A 46 -1.36 -7.73 6.46
CA SER A 46 -2.69 -7.35 6.03
C SER A 46 -3.74 -8.27 6.67
N PRO A 47 -4.57 -7.77 7.61
CA PRO A 47 -5.63 -8.57 8.24
C PRO A 47 -6.62 -9.13 7.22
N SER A 48 -6.78 -8.47 6.08
CA SER A 48 -7.59 -8.98 4.98
C SER A 48 -7.00 -10.28 4.43
N ASP A 49 -5.69 -10.31 4.22
CA ASP A 49 -5.00 -11.46 3.62
C ASP A 49 -4.80 -12.60 4.63
N PHE A 50 -4.17 -12.33 5.78
CA PHE A 50 -3.81 -13.40 6.72
C PHE A 50 -4.98 -13.90 7.58
N TYR A 51 -6.12 -13.21 7.63
CA TYR A 51 -7.25 -13.62 8.49
C TYR A 51 -8.55 -13.78 7.69
N LEU A 52 -9.01 -12.70 7.03
CA LEU A 52 -10.31 -12.72 6.35
C LEU A 52 -10.33 -13.67 5.17
N PHE A 53 -9.41 -13.51 4.22
CA PHE A 53 -9.39 -14.30 2.99
C PHE A 53 -9.04 -15.76 3.23
N ARG A 54 -8.19 -16.07 4.22
CA ARG A 54 -7.94 -17.47 4.63
C ARG A 54 -9.20 -18.15 5.15
N SER A 55 -9.98 -17.46 5.99
CA SER A 55 -11.25 -18.00 6.48
C SER A 55 -12.28 -18.15 5.35
N LEU A 56 -12.31 -17.18 4.43
CA LEU A 56 -13.18 -17.22 3.27
C LEU A 56 -12.79 -18.33 2.29
N GLU A 57 -11.51 -18.53 2.01
CA GLU A 57 -11.01 -19.62 1.17
C GLU A 57 -11.44 -20.97 1.74
N HIS A 58 -11.30 -21.16 3.05
CA HIS A 58 -11.78 -22.36 3.72
C HIS A 58 -13.30 -22.55 3.55
N TRP A 59 -14.09 -21.49 3.68
CA TRP A 59 -15.55 -21.52 3.46
C TRP A 59 -15.94 -21.87 2.02
N LEU A 60 -15.14 -21.41 1.05
CA LEU A 60 -15.38 -21.63 -0.38
C LEU A 60 -14.84 -22.97 -0.88
N ARG A 61 -13.96 -23.62 -0.12
CA ARG A 61 -13.31 -24.87 -0.51
C ARG A 61 -14.34 -25.94 -0.87
N GLY A 62 -14.25 -26.44 -2.11
CA GLY A 62 -15.13 -27.49 -2.63
C GLY A 62 -16.51 -27.02 -3.09
N LYS A 63 -16.86 -25.74 -2.92
CA LYS A 63 -18.10 -25.17 -3.47
C LYS A 63 -17.93 -24.88 -4.96
N LYS A 64 -18.97 -25.17 -5.74
CA LYS A 64 -19.08 -24.78 -7.15
C LYS A 64 -20.35 -23.98 -7.32
N PHE A 65 -20.23 -22.78 -7.86
CA PHE A 65 -21.37 -21.90 -8.14
C PHE A 65 -21.67 -21.96 -9.64
N LYS A 66 -22.95 -22.10 -9.99
CA LYS A 66 -23.40 -22.08 -11.38
C LYS A 66 -23.74 -20.67 -11.85
N THR A 67 -24.05 -19.78 -10.90
CA THR A 67 -24.43 -18.39 -11.18
C THR A 67 -23.72 -17.43 -10.24
N ILE A 68 -23.65 -16.16 -10.64
CA ILE A 68 -23.12 -15.08 -9.80
C ILE A 68 -24.01 -14.90 -8.55
N GLU A 69 -25.32 -15.05 -8.67
CA GLU A 69 -26.25 -14.90 -7.53
C GLU A 69 -26.01 -15.95 -6.44
N GLU A 70 -25.76 -17.21 -6.82
CA GLU A 70 -25.38 -18.25 -5.85
C GLU A 70 -24.06 -17.90 -5.12
N MET A 71 -23.08 -17.36 -5.84
CA MET A 71 -21.82 -16.91 -5.24
C MET A 71 -22.06 -15.74 -4.28
N ARG A 72 -22.83 -14.72 -4.69
CA ARG A 72 -23.16 -13.55 -3.86
C ARG A 72 -23.87 -13.99 -2.59
N GLN A 73 -24.85 -14.87 -2.69
CA GLN A 73 -25.57 -15.41 -1.54
C GLN A 73 -24.62 -16.14 -0.58
N SER A 74 -23.71 -16.98 -1.09
CA SER A 74 -22.76 -17.69 -0.22
C SER A 74 -21.74 -16.77 0.45
N LEU A 75 -21.38 -15.65 -0.18
CA LEU A 75 -20.56 -14.61 0.42
C LEU A 75 -21.32 -13.86 1.51
N THR A 76 -22.58 -13.47 1.25
CA THR A 76 -23.45 -12.85 2.26
C THR A 76 -23.58 -13.74 3.50
N GLU A 77 -23.88 -15.03 3.31
CA GLU A 77 -23.94 -16.01 4.40
C GLU A 77 -22.62 -16.11 5.18
N PHE A 78 -21.48 -16.06 4.48
CA PHE A 78 -20.19 -16.06 5.14
C PHE A 78 -20.02 -14.84 6.05
N PHE A 79 -20.26 -13.64 5.54
CA PHE A 79 -20.08 -12.41 6.32
C PHE A 79 -21.10 -12.29 7.46
N ASP A 80 -22.35 -12.69 7.25
CA ASP A 80 -23.41 -12.69 8.26
C ASP A 80 -23.16 -13.72 9.37
N SER A 81 -22.43 -14.80 9.08
CA SER A 81 -22.03 -15.80 10.08
C SER A 81 -20.94 -15.33 11.04
N LYS A 82 -20.30 -14.18 10.80
CA LYS A 82 -19.20 -13.66 11.62
C LYS A 82 -19.70 -12.57 12.56
N ASP A 83 -19.44 -12.76 13.84
CA ASP A 83 -19.75 -11.76 14.86
C ASP A 83 -18.70 -10.63 14.89
N ARG A 84 -19.02 -9.56 15.61
CA ARG A 84 -18.11 -8.41 15.82
C ARG A 84 -16.76 -8.85 16.40
N GLU A 85 -16.78 -9.79 17.34
CA GLU A 85 -15.57 -10.25 18.01
C GLU A 85 -14.63 -10.99 17.06
N TRP A 86 -15.17 -11.68 16.05
CA TRP A 86 -14.37 -12.32 15.02
C TRP A 86 -13.56 -11.30 14.21
N TYR A 87 -14.16 -10.18 13.78
CA TYR A 87 -13.42 -9.12 13.09
C TYR A 87 -12.42 -8.44 14.03
N ARG A 88 -12.83 -8.18 15.28
CA ARG A 88 -11.96 -7.58 16.30
C ARG A 88 -10.70 -8.42 16.53
N ARG A 89 -10.83 -9.74 16.61
CA ARG A 89 -9.70 -10.67 16.74
C ARG A 89 -8.73 -10.58 15.56
N GLY A 90 -9.23 -10.54 14.32
CA GLY A 90 -8.38 -10.42 13.13
C GLY A 90 -7.51 -9.15 13.15
N ILE A 91 -8.08 -8.02 13.59
CA ILE A 91 -7.33 -6.77 13.76
C ILE A 91 -6.32 -6.86 14.92
N HIS A 92 -6.70 -7.45 16.06
CA HIS A 92 -5.77 -7.57 17.20
C HIS A 92 -4.59 -8.51 16.92
N GLN A 93 -4.74 -9.51 16.06
CA GLN A 93 -3.63 -10.37 15.66
C GLN A 93 -2.52 -9.59 14.95
N LEU A 94 -2.78 -8.38 14.44
CA LEU A 94 -1.77 -7.55 13.81
C LEU A 94 -0.59 -7.24 14.75
N GLU A 95 -0.85 -7.10 16.06
CA GLU A 95 0.21 -6.90 17.06
C GLU A 95 1.17 -8.11 17.10
N GLU A 96 0.63 -9.33 17.02
CA GLU A 96 1.42 -10.55 16.99
C GLU A 96 2.20 -10.67 15.68
N GLN A 97 1.58 -10.33 14.54
CA GLN A 97 2.27 -10.35 13.24
C GLN A 97 3.43 -9.35 13.19
N TRP A 98 3.26 -8.13 13.72
CA TRP A 98 4.34 -7.15 13.81
C TRP A 98 5.50 -7.65 14.66
N LYS A 99 5.23 -8.28 15.80
CA LYS A 99 6.28 -8.87 16.64
C LYS A 99 7.06 -9.93 15.88
N LYS A 100 6.36 -10.83 15.18
CA LYS A 100 7.00 -11.87 14.35
C LYS A 100 7.86 -11.28 13.23
N VAL A 101 7.40 -10.25 12.52
CA VAL A 101 8.21 -9.56 11.49
C VAL A 101 9.48 -8.96 12.09
N ILE A 102 9.39 -8.35 13.27
CA ILE A 102 10.56 -7.76 13.95
C ILE A 102 11.54 -8.86 14.37
N GLU A 103 11.04 -9.96 14.96
CA GLU A 103 11.83 -11.10 15.39
C GLU A 103 12.48 -11.86 14.22
N SER A 104 11.80 -11.92 13.06
CA SER A 104 12.34 -12.52 11.83
C SER A 104 13.31 -11.61 11.08
N GLY A 105 13.51 -10.36 11.53
CA GLY A 105 14.34 -9.39 10.83
C GLY A 105 13.76 -8.93 9.49
N GLY A 106 12.43 -9.04 9.32
CA GLY A 106 11.74 -8.68 8.07
C GLY A 106 11.54 -9.84 7.10
N GLU A 107 12.01 -11.04 7.42
CA GLU A 107 11.76 -12.24 6.62
C GLU A 107 10.33 -12.75 6.82
N TYR A 108 9.80 -13.42 5.78
CA TYR A 108 8.52 -14.11 5.85
C TYR A 108 8.59 -15.25 6.88
N PHE A 109 7.46 -15.53 7.51
CA PHE A 109 7.33 -16.64 8.46
C PHE A 109 6.13 -17.52 8.13
N ASP A 110 6.27 -18.81 8.43
CA ASP A 110 5.22 -19.80 8.16
C ASP A 110 4.04 -19.64 9.13
N TYR A 111 2.89 -20.15 8.68
CA TYR A 111 1.61 -20.13 9.38
C TYR A 111 1.15 -21.49 9.91
#